data_AF-A0A6A4AKD8-F1
#
_entry.id   AF-A0A6A4AKD8-F1
#
_cell.length_a   1.000
_cell.length_b   1.000
_cell.length_c   1.000
_cell.angle_alpha   90.00
_cell.angle_beta   90.00
_cell.angle_gamma   90.00
#
_symmetry.space_group_name_H-M   'P 1'
#
loop_
_entity.id
_entity.type
_entity.pdbx_description
1 polymer ?
#
loop_
_entity_poly.entity_id
_entity_poly.type
_entity_poly.pdbx_seq_one_letter_code
_entity_poly.pdbx_strand_id
1 'polypeptide(L)'
;MDYRGTGRSTLLECVAAQATTSGSPEGKEFDPSEVPACAQDLENEYGDLASFSVTSAATDLVTFISKYTNGANTIVYGVSYGTFFVERVMHLSPPEVTGG
;
A
#
# COMPACT_ATOMS: atom_id res chain seq x y z
N MET A 1 5.61 -8.87 -4.03
CA MET A 1 6.00 -7.95 -2.95
C MET A 1 4.71 -7.48 -2.33
N ASP A 2 4.60 -7.54 -1.00
CA ASP A 2 3.51 -6.88 -0.30
C ASP A 2 3.95 -5.42 -0.11
N TYR A 3 3.20 -4.46 -0.66
CA TYR A 3 3.51 -3.06 -0.44
C TYR A 3 3.10 -2.64 0.98
N ARG A 4 3.73 -1.59 1.51
CA ARG A 4 3.44 -1.10 2.87
C ARG A 4 1.94 -1.01 3.13
N GLY A 5 1.49 -1.43 4.31
CA GLY A 5 0.08 -1.41 4.68
C GLY A 5 -0.69 -2.68 4.28
N THR A 6 -0.04 -3.65 3.63
CA THR A 6 -0.70 -4.87 3.13
C THR A 6 0.09 -6.14 3.45
N GLY A 7 -0.63 -7.27 3.48
CA GLY A 7 -0.04 -8.60 3.62
C GLY A 7 0.94 -8.68 4.79
N ARG A 8 2.18 -9.04 4.51
CA ARG A 8 3.25 -9.17 5.52
C ARG A 8 4.05 -7.89 5.73
N SER A 9 3.70 -6.80 5.06
CA SER A 9 4.36 -5.48 5.15
C SER A 9 3.53 -4.53 6.00
N THR A 10 3.23 -4.94 7.24
CA THR A 10 2.38 -4.21 8.20
C THR A 10 0.96 -4.05 7.66
N LEU A 11 0.17 -5.14 7.65
CA LEU A 11 -1.24 -5.07 7.27
C LEU A 11 -1.96 -4.04 8.14
N LEU A 12 -2.61 -3.05 7.53
CA LEU A 12 -3.42 -2.09 8.26
C LEU A 12 -4.70 -2.78 8.74
N GLU A 13 -4.74 -3.11 10.02
CA GLU A 13 -5.90 -3.66 10.69
C GLU A 13 -6.44 -2.64 11.70
N CYS A 14 -7.75 -2.45 11.68
CA CYS A 14 -8.45 -1.49 12.57
C CYS A 14 -9.07 -2.23 13.75
N VAL A 15 -8.21 -2.89 14.53
CA VAL A 15 -8.61 -3.83 15.59
C VAL A 15 -9.36 -3.12 16.71
N ALA A 16 -8.94 -1.93 17.14
CA ALA A 16 -9.64 -1.22 18.22
C ALA A 16 -10.99 -0.69 17.73
N ALA A 17 -11.08 -0.28 16.46
CA ALA A 17 -12.35 0.08 15.82
C ALA A 17 -13.24 -1.13 15.52
N GLN A 18 -12.74 -2.36 15.69
CA GLN A 18 -13.41 -3.62 15.35
C GLN A 18 -13.83 -3.72 13.86
N ALA A 19 -13.29 -2.87 12.99
CA ALA A 19 -13.57 -2.92 11.57
C ALA A 19 -12.95 -4.20 11.00
N THR A 20 -13.66 -4.89 10.10
CA THR A 20 -13.28 -6.23 9.56
C THR A 20 -13.21 -7.37 10.58
N THR A 21 -13.75 -7.18 11.77
CA THR A 21 -13.86 -8.24 12.80
C THR A 21 -15.29 -8.74 12.93
N SER A 22 -15.53 -9.81 13.69
CA SER A 22 -16.91 -10.26 13.98
C SER A 22 -17.80 -9.23 14.68
N GLY A 23 -17.22 -8.14 15.21
CA GLY A 23 -17.96 -7.01 15.79
C GLY A 23 -18.45 -5.97 14.79
N SER A 24 -18.03 -6.03 13.52
CA SER A 24 -18.41 -5.10 12.45
C SER A 24 -19.83 -5.37 11.89
N PRO A 25 -20.55 -4.35 11.38
CA PRO A 25 -21.84 -4.52 10.70
C PRO A 25 -21.80 -5.53 9.53
N GLU A 26 -20.72 -5.53 8.74
CA GLU A 26 -20.51 -6.46 7.61
C GLU A 26 -19.53 -7.60 7.96
N GLY A 27 -19.24 -7.77 9.26
CA GLY A 27 -18.34 -8.79 9.76
C GLY A 27 -16.90 -8.61 9.26
N LYS A 28 -16.43 -9.52 8.42
CA LYS A 28 -15.06 -9.41 7.88
C LYS A 28 -14.96 -8.48 6.67
N GLU A 29 -16.10 -8.14 6.07
CA GLU A 29 -16.15 -7.12 5.03
C GLU A 29 -16.10 -5.74 5.69
N PHE A 30 -15.50 -4.78 4.98
CA PHE A 30 -15.28 -3.45 5.51
C PHE A 30 -16.47 -2.56 5.19
N ASP A 31 -17.16 -2.07 6.22
CA ASP A 31 -18.30 -1.18 6.04
C ASP A 31 -17.80 0.27 5.86
N PRO A 32 -18.23 1.03 4.83
CA PRO A 32 -17.79 2.41 4.62
C PRO A 32 -18.02 3.36 5.81
N SER A 33 -18.98 3.08 6.69
CA SER A 33 -19.22 3.85 7.92
C SER A 33 -18.12 3.68 8.97
N GLU A 34 -17.29 2.63 8.85
CA GLU A 34 -16.16 2.34 9.75
C GLU A 34 -14.91 3.16 9.41
N VAL A 35 -14.83 3.78 8.21
CA VAL A 35 -13.66 4.55 7.74
C VAL A 35 -13.17 5.57 8.79
N PRO A 36 -14.00 6.42 9.40
CA PRO A 36 -13.49 7.44 10.32
C PRO A 36 -12.87 6.83 11.58
N ALA A 37 -13.49 5.80 12.15
CA ALA A 37 -12.99 5.13 13.35
C ALA A 37 -11.71 4.35 13.05
N CYS A 38 -11.67 3.66 11.91
CA CYS A 38 -10.50 2.94 11.43
C CYS A 38 -9.33 3.89 11.13
N ALA A 39 -9.57 5.02 10.45
CA ALA A 39 -8.54 6.02 10.21
C ALA A 39 -7.96 6.56 11.52
N GLN A 40 -8.79 6.84 12.52
CA GLN A 40 -8.33 7.28 13.83
C GLN A 40 -7.51 6.22 14.57
N ASP A 41 -7.91 4.95 14.48
CA ASP A 41 -7.17 3.82 15.06
C ASP A 41 -5.76 3.72 14.46
N LEU A 42 -5.69 3.74 13.13
CA LEU A 42 -4.41 3.72 12.40
C LEU A 42 -3.55 4.96 12.67
N GLU A 43 -4.16 6.15 12.75
CA GLU A 43 -3.42 7.38 13.11
C GLU A 43 -2.84 7.31 14.52
N ASN A 44 -3.55 6.70 15.46
CA ASN A 44 -3.05 6.51 16.82
C ASN A 44 -1.87 5.52 16.86
N GLU A 45 -1.90 4.48 16.02
CA GLU A 45 -0.85 3.47 15.96
C GLU A 45 0.40 3.95 15.18
N TYR A 46 0.19 4.55 14.01
CA TYR A 46 1.27 4.82 13.05
C TYR A 46 1.58 6.31 12.86
N GLY A 47 0.75 7.22 13.39
CA GLY A 47 0.86 8.65 13.17
C GLY A 47 0.35 9.06 11.78
N ASP A 48 1.17 9.81 11.02
CA ASP A 48 0.76 10.31 9.71
C ASP A 48 0.57 9.17 8.68
N LEU A 49 -0.69 8.92 8.31
CA LEU A 49 -1.07 7.88 7.36
C LEU A 49 -0.64 8.17 5.92
N ALA A 50 -0.15 9.38 5.60
CA ALA A 50 0.50 9.64 4.32
C ALA A 50 1.73 8.72 4.09
N SER A 51 2.31 8.20 5.18
CA SER A 51 3.34 7.16 5.13
C SER A 51 2.87 5.88 4.43
N PHE A 52 1.56 5.56 4.39
CA PHE A 52 0.97 4.42 3.68
C PHE A 52 0.37 4.77 2.31
N SER A 53 0.59 6.00 1.83
CA SER A 53 0.07 6.42 0.53
C SER A 53 0.66 5.61 -0.64
N VAL A 54 -0.03 5.63 -1.77
CA VAL A 54 0.42 4.99 -3.02
C VAL A 54 1.78 5.52 -3.48
N THR A 55 2.05 6.82 -3.26
CA THR A 55 3.35 7.40 -3.59
C THR A 55 4.44 6.81 -2.71
N SER A 56 4.20 6.74 -1.40
CA SER A 56 5.15 6.16 -0.45
C SER A 56 5.44 4.69 -0.77
N ALA A 57 4.40 3.92 -1.10
CA ALA A 57 4.52 2.54 -1.54
C ALA A 57 5.29 2.40 -2.87
N ALA A 58 5.05 3.27 -3.85
CA ALA A 58 5.78 3.29 -5.11
C ALA A 58 7.27 3.64 -4.89
N THR A 59 7.57 4.57 -3.97
CA THR A 59 8.94 4.91 -3.57
C THR A 59 9.68 3.72 -2.95
N ASP A 60 9.01 2.84 -2.19
CA ASP A 60 9.63 1.60 -1.70
C ASP A 60 10.05 0.69 -2.84
N LEU A 61 9.17 0.49 -3.82
CA LEU A 61 9.47 -0.36 -4.96
C LEU A 61 10.62 0.22 -5.80
N VAL A 62 10.64 1.53 -6.06
CA VAL A 62 11.77 2.20 -6.71
C VAL A 62 13.06 1.98 -5.94
N THR A 63 13.03 2.18 -4.62
CA THR A 63 14.20 1.97 -3.75
C THR A 63 14.65 0.51 -3.77
N PHE A 64 13.70 -0.43 -3.76
CA PHE A 64 13.98 -1.86 -3.82
C PHE A 64 14.66 -2.23 -5.15
N ILE A 65 14.12 -1.76 -6.27
CA ILE A 65 14.70 -1.98 -7.60
C ILE A 65 16.14 -1.46 -7.63
N SER A 66 16.34 -0.21 -7.23
CA SER A 66 17.66 0.44 -7.26
C SER A 66 18.70 -0.26 -6.35
N LYS A 67 18.29 -0.74 -5.17
CA LYS A 67 19.22 -1.35 -4.20
C LYS A 67 19.51 -2.83 -4.43
N TYR A 68 18.54 -3.59 -4.93
CA TYR A 68 18.58 -5.05 -4.89
C TYR A 68 18.53 -5.72 -6.26
N THR A 69 18.40 -4.96 -7.35
CA THR A 69 18.53 -5.50 -8.71
C THR A 69 19.93 -5.28 -9.26
N ASN A 70 20.18 -5.79 -10.47
CA ASN A 70 21.47 -5.70 -11.16
C ASN A 70 21.60 -4.44 -12.04
N GLY A 71 20.67 -3.48 -11.93
CA GLY A 71 20.64 -2.27 -12.75
C GLY A 71 20.24 -2.50 -14.21
N ALA A 72 19.78 -3.70 -14.57
CA ALA A 72 19.24 -3.97 -15.90
C ALA A 72 17.81 -3.44 -16.03
N ASN A 73 17.34 -3.36 -17.28
CA ASN A 73 15.97 -2.97 -17.61
C ASN A 73 14.95 -3.82 -16.84
N THR A 74 14.06 -3.15 -16.13
CA THR A 74 13.02 -3.72 -15.29
C THR A 74 11.66 -3.39 -15.90
N ILE A 75 10.78 -4.38 -15.97
CA ILE A 75 9.37 -4.23 -16.32
C ILE A 75 8.55 -4.45 -15.07
N VAL A 76 7.64 -3.52 -14.75
CA VAL A 76 6.80 -3.61 -13.55
C VAL A 76 5.36 -3.91 -13.98
N TYR A 77 4.88 -5.11 -13.70
CA TYR A 77 3.54 -5.55 -14.09
C TYR A 77 2.52 -5.35 -12.96
N GLY A 78 1.32 -4.85 -13.30
CA GLY A 78 0.25 -4.58 -12.34
C GLY A 78 -1.13 -4.98 -12.85
N VAL A 79 -1.95 -5.57 -11.97
CA VAL A 79 -3.33 -6.01 -12.29
C VAL A 79 -4.32 -5.28 -11.38
N SER A 80 -5.47 -4.86 -11.93
CA SER A 80 -6.53 -4.15 -11.20
C SER A 80 -5.97 -2.87 -10.55
N TYR A 81 -6.08 -2.67 -9.24
CA TYR A 81 -5.41 -1.57 -8.51
C TYR A 81 -3.90 -1.47 -8.82
N GLY A 82 -3.26 -2.61 -9.10
CA GLY A 82 -1.87 -2.67 -9.53
C GLY A 82 -1.57 -1.83 -10.78
N THR A 83 -2.53 -1.61 -11.68
CA THR A 83 -2.35 -0.74 -12.87
C THR A 83 -2.11 0.71 -12.45
N PHE A 84 -2.91 1.23 -11.51
CA PHE A 84 -2.70 2.58 -10.96
C PHE A 84 -1.37 2.67 -10.19
N PHE A 85 -1.02 1.62 -9.45
CA PHE A 85 0.24 1.54 -8.74
C PHE A 85 1.46 1.58 -9.68
N VAL A 86 1.44 0.80 -10.77
CA VAL A 86 2.49 0.79 -11.80
C VAL A 86 2.62 2.15 -12.48
N GLU A 87 1.50 2.77 -12.84
CA GLU A 87 1.50 4.12 -13.39
C GLU A 87 2.16 5.13 -12.43
N ARG A 88 1.90 5.00 -11.11
CA ARG A 88 2.55 5.85 -10.13
C ARG A 88 4.07 5.62 -10.06
N VAL A 89 4.53 4.37 -10.18
CA VAL A 89 5.96 4.05 -10.24
C VAL A 89 6.61 4.67 -11.47
N MET A 90 5.97 4.60 -12.65
CA MET A 90 6.47 5.24 -13.87
C MET A 90 6.58 6.76 -13.72
N HIS A 91 5.61 7.41 -13.07
CA HIS A 91 5.66 8.85 -12.79
C HIS A 91 6.81 9.28 -11.86
N LEU A 92 7.40 8.35 -11.09
CA LEU A 92 8.62 8.64 -10.31
C LEU A 92 9.89 8.57 -11.19
N SER A 93 9.77 8.15 -12.44
CA SER A 93 10.84 8.06 -13.45
C SER A 93 12.11 7.35 -12.96
N PRO A 94 12.02 6.17 -12.33
CA PRO A 94 13.21 5.40 -11.96
C PRO A 94 13.96 4.96 -13.22
N PRO A 95 15.30 5.10 -13.29
CA PRO A 95 16.06 4.86 -14.52
C PRO A 95 16.03 3.40 -14.97
N GLU A 96 15.81 2.46 -14.05
CA GLU A 96 15.76 1.03 -14.36
C GLU A 96 14.41 0.59 -14.94
N VAL A 97 13.33 1.33 -14.73
CA VAL A 97 11.99 0.91 -15.20
C VAL A 97 11.77 1.40 -16.63
N THR A 98 11.68 0.45 -17.56
CA THR A 98 11.53 0.74 -19.00
C THR A 98 10.14 0.44 -19.54
N GLY A 99 9.22 0.00 -18.69
CA GLY A 99 7.84 -0.30 -19.05
C GLY A 99 7.05 -0.99 -17.94
N GLY A 100 5.76 -1.22 -18.18
CA GLY A 100 4.85 -1.89 -17.26
C GLY A 100 3.57 -2.36 -17.92
#